data_AF-A0A0G0WMV8-F1
#
_entry.id   AF-A0A0G0WMV8-F1
#
_cell.length_a   1.000
_cell.length_b   1.000
_cell.length_c   1.000
_cell.angle_alpha   90.00
_cell.angle_beta   90.00
_cell.angle_gamma   90.00
#
_symmetry.space_group_name_H-M   'P 1'
#
loop_
_entity.id
_entity.type
_entity.pdbx_description
1 polymer ?
#
loop_
_entity_poly.entity_id
_entity_poly.type
_entity_poly.pdbx_seq_one_letter_code
_entity_poly.pdbx_strand_id
1 'polypeptide(L)'
;MKKQKKIIGILGGMGPQASAKLVQILVDLSAREFGAKNNDDFPEIVLDSFPHPDFISSKENSKIVVNMLKKRISKMEQMNVSIFALACNTAHIMLGKLQKSSKKPFVSMIEEVAKQVSNCGVARVGLLASPTTFKSGLSQEALGPERIVYETI
;
A
#
# COMPACT_ATOMS: atom_id res chain seq x y z
N MET A 1 -0.96 -14.62 28.98
CA MET A 1 -1.05 -15.12 27.59
C MET A 1 -0.19 -14.21 26.71
N LYS A 2 0.81 -14.74 25.97
CA LYS A 2 1.59 -13.92 25.02
C LYS A 2 0.63 -13.44 23.92
N LYS A 3 0.52 -12.13 23.73
CA LYS A 3 -0.31 -11.53 22.67
C LYS A 3 0.19 -12.06 21.33
N GLN A 4 -0.68 -12.66 20.52
CA GLN A 4 -0.30 -13.14 19.18
C GLN A 4 0.31 -11.96 18.40
N LYS A 5 1.55 -12.10 17.93
CA LYS A 5 2.18 -11.07 17.10
C LYS A 5 1.37 -10.94 15.80
N LYS A 6 0.96 -9.70 15.51
CA LYS A 6 0.27 -9.37 14.26
C LYS A 6 1.32 -9.34 13.14
N ILE A 7 1.04 -10.04 12.05
CA ILE A 7 1.95 -10.13 10.89
C ILE A 7 1.49 -9.12 9.84
N ILE A 8 2.41 -8.28 9.38
CA ILE A 8 2.18 -7.30 8.31
C ILE A 8 2.51 -7.95 6.97
N GLY A 9 1.54 -8.03 6.06
CA GLY A 9 1.74 -8.51 4.70
C GLY A 9 1.91 -7.36 3.73
N ILE A 10 3.02 -7.32 2.99
CA ILE A 10 3.28 -6.33 1.95
C ILE A 10 3.24 -7.03 0.60
N LEU A 11 2.27 -6.66 -0.24
CA LEU A 11 2.25 -7.04 -1.65
C LEU A 11 3.06 -6.00 -2.43
N GLY A 12 4.24 -6.42 -2.90
CA GLY A 12 5.25 -5.55 -3.51
C GLY A 12 5.69 -5.99 -4.89
N GLY A 13 6.82 -5.45 -5.35
CA GLY A 13 7.37 -5.68 -6.69
C GLY A 13 6.95 -4.64 -7.74
N MET A 14 6.11 -3.66 -7.36
CA MET A 14 5.51 -2.65 -8.25
C MET A 14 5.95 -1.20 -7.94
N GLY A 15 7.20 -0.87 -7.64
CA GLY A 15 8.45 -1.59 -7.95
C GLY A 15 9.21 -2.17 -6.73
N PRO A 16 10.23 -2.99 -6.97
CA PRO A 16 11.02 -3.63 -5.91
C PRO A 16 11.67 -2.62 -4.95
N GLN A 17 12.18 -1.49 -5.46
CA GLN A 17 12.81 -0.45 -4.65
C GLN A 17 11.82 0.18 -3.66
N ALA A 18 10.60 0.47 -4.10
CA ALA A 18 9.54 1.01 -3.23
C ALA A 18 9.16 0.01 -2.13
N SER A 19 9.15 -1.28 -2.47
CA SER A 19 8.86 -2.37 -1.52
C SER A 19 9.92 -2.47 -0.43
N ALA A 20 11.21 -2.46 -0.83
CA ALA A 20 12.32 -2.42 0.12
C ALA A 20 12.28 -1.18 1.00
N LYS A 21 11.97 -0.01 0.42
CA LYS A 21 11.84 1.24 1.17
C LYS A 21 10.72 1.20 2.20
N LEU A 22 9.57 0.58 1.87
CA LEU A 22 8.47 0.43 2.83
C LEU A 22 8.88 -0.43 4.03
N VAL A 23 9.61 -1.52 3.82
CA VAL A 23 10.14 -2.34 4.92
C VAL A 23 11.08 -1.52 5.80
N GLN A 24 12.01 -0.77 5.19
CA GLN A 24 12.91 0.12 5.93
C GLN A 24 12.12 1.12 6.79
N ILE A 25 11.14 1.81 6.21
CA ILE A 25 10.29 2.78 6.92
C ILE A 25 9.58 2.12 8.11
N LEU A 26 9.05 0.90 7.96
CA LEU A 26 8.36 0.19 9.05
C LEU A 26 9.31 -0.16 10.19
N VAL A 27 10.54 -0.60 9.88
CA VAL A 27 11.56 -0.90 10.90
C VAL A 27 11.97 0.39 11.62
N ASP A 28 12.27 1.46 10.88
CA ASP A 28 12.66 2.75 11.46
C ASP A 28 11.55 3.33 12.35
N LEU A 29 10.29 3.26 11.91
CA LEU A 29 9.13 3.70 12.70
C LEU A 29 8.90 2.82 13.93
N SER A 30 9.13 1.50 13.83
CA SER A 30 9.00 0.60 14.98
C SER A 30 9.96 1.00 16.10
N ALA A 31 11.21 1.35 15.75
CA ALA A 31 12.18 1.84 16.72
C ALA A 31 11.80 3.24 17.25
N ARG A 32 11.51 4.18 16.35
CA ARG A 32 11.32 5.60 16.69
C ARG A 32 10.02 5.88 17.44
N GLU A 33 8.90 5.30 16.99
CA GLU A 33 7.56 5.63 17.49
C GLU A 33 7.03 4.63 18.51
N PHE A 34 7.45 3.36 18.41
CA PHE A 34 6.97 2.28 19.28
C PHE A 34 8.03 1.78 20.26
N GLY A 35 9.22 2.37 20.25
CA GLY A 35 10.28 2.07 21.21
C GLY A 35 10.87 0.67 21.06
N ALA A 36 10.79 0.05 19.88
CA ALA A 36 11.42 -1.24 19.61
C ALA A 36 12.95 -1.12 19.75
N LYS A 37 13.55 -1.97 20.59
CA LYS A 37 15.00 -1.96 20.86
C LYS A 37 15.63 -3.32 20.59
N ASN A 38 14.93 -4.38 20.95
CA ASN A 38 15.36 -5.76 20.77
C ASN A 38 14.71 -6.37 19.54
N ASN A 39 15.32 -7.42 18.99
CA ASN A 39 14.82 -8.08 17.78
C ASN A 39 13.38 -8.61 17.92
N ASP A 40 12.96 -8.97 19.14
CA ASP A 40 11.62 -9.45 19.43
C ASP A 40 10.58 -8.34 19.68
N ASP A 41 10.99 -7.07 19.70
CA ASP A 41 10.05 -5.93 19.74
C ASP A 41 9.47 -5.62 18.35
N PHE A 42 10.21 -5.94 17.28
CA PHE A 42 9.80 -5.65 15.91
C PHE A 42 8.61 -6.54 15.47
N PRO A 43 7.71 -6.00 14.63
CA PRO A 43 6.64 -6.78 14.03
C PRO A 43 7.21 -7.78 13.03
N GLU A 44 6.52 -8.90 12.86
CA GLU A 44 6.80 -9.79 11.73
C GLU A 44 6.26 -9.16 10.44
N ILE A 45 7.11 -9.11 9.42
CA ILE A 45 6.80 -8.51 8.12
C ILE A 45 7.04 -9.56 7.04
N VAL A 46 6.01 -9.84 6.24
CA VAL A 46 6.10 -10.69 5.05
C VAL A 46 6.02 -9.80 3.83
N LEU A 47 7.16 -9.59 3.16
CA LEU A 47 7.21 -8.93 1.86
C LEU A 47 7.14 -9.97 0.74
N ASP A 48 6.07 -9.92 -0.05
CA ASP A 48 5.98 -10.64 -1.32
C ASP A 48 6.31 -9.68 -2.48
N SER A 49 7.59 -9.57 -2.81
CA SER A 49 8.08 -8.82 -3.96
C SER A 49 8.18 -9.74 -5.17
N PHE A 50 7.32 -9.53 -6.17
CA PHE A 50 7.22 -10.45 -7.31
C PHE A 50 7.28 -9.77 -8.68
N PRO A 51 7.80 -10.47 -9.71
CA PRO A 51 7.75 -9.97 -11.07
C PRO A 51 6.32 -10.09 -11.63
N HIS A 52 5.90 -9.07 -12.37
CA HIS A 52 4.60 -9.01 -13.02
C HIS A 52 4.73 -8.27 -14.36
N PRO A 53 3.84 -8.52 -15.34
CA PRO A 53 3.79 -7.72 -16.55
C PRO A 53 3.35 -6.28 -16.26
N ASP A 54 3.66 -5.36 -17.16
CA ASP A 54 3.19 -3.97 -17.03
C ASP A 54 1.65 -3.92 -17.09
N PHE A 55 1.05 -3.64 -15.94
CA PHE A 55 -0.41 -3.54 -15.77
C PHE A 55 -0.95 -2.13 -16.03
N ILE A 56 -0.06 -1.15 -16.18
CA ILE A 56 -0.41 0.25 -16.35
C ILE A 56 -0.86 0.49 -17.80
N SER A 57 -0.09 -0.03 -18.76
CA SER A 57 -0.33 0.17 -20.20
C SER A 57 -1.32 -0.81 -20.83
N SER A 58 -1.63 -1.94 -20.16
CA SER A 58 -2.48 -3.00 -20.72
C SER A 58 -3.59 -3.45 -19.78
N LYS A 59 -4.85 -3.33 -20.24
CA LYS A 59 -6.03 -3.84 -19.51
C LYS A 59 -6.01 -5.36 -19.34
N GLU A 60 -5.43 -6.08 -20.30
CA GLU A 60 -5.26 -7.54 -20.21
C GLU A 60 -4.26 -7.89 -19.10
N ASN A 61 -3.10 -7.23 -19.11
CA ASN A 61 -2.09 -7.40 -18.06
C ASN A 61 -2.66 -7.01 -16.69
N SER A 62 -3.50 -5.97 -16.60
CA SER A 62 -4.19 -5.61 -15.35
C SER A 62 -5.03 -6.77 -14.79
N LYS A 63 -5.79 -7.48 -15.62
CA LYS A 63 -6.55 -8.67 -15.17
C LYS A 63 -5.61 -9.80 -14.71
N ILE A 64 -4.51 -10.02 -15.43
CA ILE A 64 -3.48 -11.01 -15.08
C ILE A 64 -2.88 -10.68 -13.71
N VAL A 65 -2.46 -9.43 -13.50
CA VAL A 65 -1.84 -8.97 -12.25
C VAL A 65 -2.82 -9.04 -11.08
N VAL A 66 -4.09 -8.67 -11.26
CA VAL A 66 -5.13 -8.87 -10.22
C VAL A 66 -5.20 -10.34 -9.82
N ASN A 67 -5.22 -11.27 -10.77
CA ASN A 67 -5.29 -12.70 -10.46
C ASN A 67 -4.00 -13.20 -9.78
N MET A 68 -2.83 -12.70 -10.16
CA MET A 68 -1.57 -12.98 -9.47
C MET A 68 -1.62 -12.50 -8.01
N LEU A 69 -2.07 -11.27 -7.77
CA LEU A 69 -2.20 -10.70 -6.43
C LEU A 69 -3.20 -11.49 -5.57
N LYS A 70 -4.34 -11.91 -6.12
CA LYS A 70 -5.31 -12.77 -5.41
C LYS A 70 -4.71 -14.09 -4.94
N LYS A 71 -3.91 -14.75 -5.78
CA LYS A 71 -3.21 -15.99 -5.39
C LYS A 71 -2.22 -15.73 -4.25
N ARG A 72 -1.53 -14.60 -4.29
CA ARG A 72 -0.56 -14.19 -3.25
C ARG A 72 -1.23 -13.87 -1.93
N ILE A 73 -2.33 -13.11 -1.96
CA ILE A 73 -3.19 -12.86 -0.79
C ILE A 73 -3.56 -14.18 -0.11
N SER A 74 -4.09 -15.15 -0.88
CA SER A 74 -4.46 -16.46 -0.33
C SER A 74 -3.27 -17.18 0.32
N LYS A 75 -2.10 -17.15 -0.34
CA LYS A 75 -0.87 -17.76 0.19
C LYS A 75 -0.38 -17.08 1.48
N MET A 76 -0.47 -15.76 1.54
CA MET A 76 -0.08 -14.97 2.73
C MET A 76 -1.09 -15.10 3.87
N GLU A 77 -2.37 -15.31 3.59
CA GLU A 77 -3.37 -15.62 4.62
C GLU A 77 -3.09 -16.96 5.31
N GLN A 78 -2.52 -17.95 4.60
CA GLN A 78 -2.04 -19.19 5.21
C GLN A 78 -0.87 -18.97 6.18
N MET A 79 -0.15 -17.86 6.05
CA MET A 79 0.90 -17.42 6.98
C MET A 79 0.33 -16.62 8.16
N ASN A 80 -1.00 -16.54 8.31
CA ASN A 80 -1.67 -15.74 9.35
C ASN A 80 -1.37 -14.23 9.29
N VAL A 81 -1.11 -13.69 8.09
CA VAL A 81 -1.08 -12.24 7.87
C VAL A 81 -2.33 -11.61 8.46
N SER A 82 -2.13 -10.55 9.22
CA SER A 82 -3.19 -9.86 9.97
C SER A 82 -3.72 -8.64 9.21
N ILE A 83 -2.89 -8.03 8.37
CA ILE A 83 -3.20 -6.82 7.60
C ILE A 83 -2.34 -6.77 6.34
N PHE A 84 -2.89 -6.22 5.26
CA PHE A 84 -2.17 -6.04 4.00
C PHE A 84 -1.84 -4.57 3.72
N ALA A 85 -0.71 -4.35 3.05
CA ALA A 85 -0.33 -3.09 2.43
C ALA A 85 0.10 -3.32 0.98
N LEU A 86 -0.19 -2.34 0.11
CA LEU A 86 0.28 -2.30 -1.27
C LEU A 86 1.43 -1.29 -1.39
N ALA A 87 2.62 -1.73 -1.79
CA ALA A 87 3.78 -0.85 -1.94
C ALA A 87 3.80 -0.10 -3.28
N CYS A 88 2.65 0.43 -3.73
CA CYS A 88 2.51 1.13 -5.01
C CYS A 88 1.22 1.99 -5.06
N ASN A 89 1.35 3.29 -5.33
CA ASN A 89 0.20 4.20 -5.52
C ASN A 89 -0.74 3.69 -6.61
N THR A 90 -0.22 3.38 -7.80
CA THR A 90 -1.03 2.96 -8.95
C THR A 90 -1.73 1.61 -8.73
N ALA A 91 -1.14 0.71 -7.93
CA ALA A 91 -1.78 -0.57 -7.61
C ALA A 91 -3.07 -0.39 -6.79
N HIS A 92 -3.28 0.76 -6.13
CA HIS A 92 -4.50 1.04 -5.39
C HIS A 92 -5.74 1.13 -6.30
N ILE A 93 -5.59 1.30 -7.62
CA ILE A 93 -6.69 1.19 -8.59
C ILE A 93 -7.37 -0.19 -8.50
N MET A 94 -6.60 -1.21 -8.11
CA MET A 94 -7.08 -2.59 -7.96
C MET A 94 -7.56 -2.90 -6.55
N LEU A 95 -7.40 -2.01 -5.58
CA LEU A 95 -7.60 -2.30 -4.16
C LEU A 95 -9.00 -2.85 -3.86
N GLY A 96 -10.04 -2.24 -4.44
CA GLY A 96 -11.41 -2.72 -4.26
C GLY A 96 -11.63 -4.16 -4.77
N LYS A 97 -10.90 -4.61 -5.79
CA LYS A 97 -10.94 -6.01 -6.28
C LYS A 97 -10.16 -6.94 -5.37
N LEU A 98 -9.05 -6.47 -4.80
CA LEU A 98 -8.20 -7.25 -3.89
C LEU A 98 -8.84 -7.43 -2.52
N GLN A 99 -9.44 -6.38 -1.97
CA GLN A 99 -10.16 -6.43 -0.69
C GLN A 99 -11.29 -7.45 -0.72
N LYS A 100 -12.02 -7.57 -1.84
CA LYS A 100 -13.06 -8.61 -2.03
C LYS A 100 -12.52 -10.04 -2.04
N SER A 101 -11.22 -10.22 -2.24
CA SER A 101 -10.56 -11.53 -2.28
C SER A 101 -9.71 -11.81 -1.03
N SER A 102 -9.75 -10.92 -0.03
CA SER A 102 -9.07 -11.11 1.25
C SER A 102 -10.06 -11.09 2.40
N LYS A 103 -9.79 -11.92 3.40
CA LYS A 103 -10.44 -11.91 4.72
C LYS A 103 -9.82 -10.88 5.66
N LYS A 104 -8.69 -10.28 5.27
CA LYS A 104 -7.93 -9.31 6.07
C LYS A 104 -8.08 -7.92 5.48
N PRO A 105 -8.03 -6.87 6.31
CA PRO A 105 -8.11 -5.51 5.82
C PRO A 105 -6.83 -5.13 5.07
N PHE A 106 -6.99 -4.24 4.11
CA PHE A 106 -5.90 -3.50 3.51
C PHE A 106 -5.80 -2.10 4.10
N VAL A 107 -4.58 -1.62 4.31
CA VAL A 107 -4.31 -0.20 4.53
C VAL A 107 -4.17 0.47 3.16
N SER A 108 -5.09 1.37 2.84
CA SER A 108 -5.01 2.22 1.66
C SER A 108 -4.09 3.39 1.94
N MET A 109 -2.92 3.44 1.30
CA MET A 109 -1.99 4.55 1.52
C MET A 109 -2.57 5.89 1.03
N ILE A 110 -3.45 5.85 0.03
CA ILE A 110 -4.13 7.03 -0.51
C ILE A 110 -5.08 7.63 0.52
N GLU A 111 -5.87 6.78 1.18
CA GLU A 111 -6.80 7.22 2.24
C GLU A 111 -6.06 7.72 3.48
N GLU A 112 -4.99 7.03 3.90
CA GLU A 112 -4.20 7.45 5.06
C GLU A 112 -3.50 8.80 4.82
N VAL A 113 -2.99 9.04 3.60
CA VAL A 113 -2.43 10.34 3.24
C VAL A 113 -3.50 11.42 3.23
N ALA A 114 -4.68 11.15 2.67
CA ALA A 114 -5.77 12.13 2.63
C ALA A 114 -6.28 12.51 4.03
N LYS A 115 -6.37 11.52 4.92
CA LYS A 115 -6.69 11.72 6.33
C LYS A 115 -5.62 12.58 7.00
N GLN A 116 -4.34 12.30 6.77
CA GLN A 116 -3.25 13.06 7.36
C GLN A 116 -3.23 14.51 6.87
N VAL A 117 -3.41 14.76 5.57
CA VAL A 117 -3.54 16.11 5.01
C VAL A 117 -4.68 16.89 5.67
N SER A 118 -5.81 16.22 5.92
CA SER A 118 -6.96 16.83 6.58
C SER A 118 -6.68 17.17 8.04
N ASN A 119 -6.01 16.27 8.77
CA ASN A 119 -5.61 16.51 10.16
C ASN A 119 -4.60 17.66 10.30
N CYS A 120 -3.75 17.89 9.30
CA CYS A 120 -2.82 19.02 9.29
C CYS A 120 -3.51 20.38 9.05
N GLY A 121 -4.81 20.41 8.74
CA GLY A 121 -5.55 21.66 8.48
C GLY A 121 -5.16 22.37 7.18
N VAL A 122 -4.49 21.67 6.26
CA VAL A 122 -4.02 22.25 5.00
C VAL A 122 -5.18 22.36 4.02
N ALA A 123 -5.43 23.56 3.49
CA ALA A 123 -6.53 23.79 2.56
C ALA A 123 -6.23 23.29 1.13
N ARG A 124 -4.96 23.39 0.70
CA ARG A 124 -4.53 23.12 -0.68
C ARG A 124 -3.20 22.35 -0.73
N VAL A 125 -3.10 21.36 -1.60
CA VAL A 125 -1.92 20.49 -1.75
C VAL A 125 -1.47 20.36 -3.21
N GLY A 126 -0.16 20.27 -3.44
CA GLY A 126 0.40 19.86 -4.71
C GLY A 126 0.42 18.34 -4.82
N LEU A 127 0.04 17.78 -5.97
CA LEU A 127 0.05 16.34 -6.22
C LEU A 127 1.14 15.99 -7.25
N LEU A 128 2.21 15.34 -6.77
CA LEU A 128 3.22 14.74 -7.63
C LEU A 128 2.91 13.25 -7.76
N ALA A 129 2.50 12.81 -8.94
CA ALA A 129 2.11 11.42 -9.15
C ALA A 129 2.38 10.99 -10.60
N SER A 130 2.49 9.68 -10.85
CA SER A 130 2.59 9.20 -12.23
C SER A 130 1.33 9.59 -13.02
N PRO A 131 1.43 9.78 -14.36
CA PRO A 131 0.27 10.15 -15.18
C PRO A 131 -0.92 9.20 -15.00
N THR A 132 -0.67 7.91 -14.81
CA THR A 132 -1.71 6.91 -14.58
C THR A 132 -2.38 7.09 -13.21
N THR A 133 -1.58 7.30 -12.15
CA THR A 133 -2.13 7.58 -10.82
C THR A 133 -3.00 8.82 -10.86
N PHE A 134 -2.55 9.89 -11.50
CA PHE A 134 -3.30 11.13 -11.60
C PHE A 134 -4.62 10.95 -12.36
N LYS A 135 -4.56 10.36 -13.57
CA LYS A 135 -5.73 10.12 -14.42
C LYS A 135 -6.75 9.15 -13.80
N SER A 136 -6.33 8.31 -12.85
CA SER A 136 -7.23 7.38 -12.17
C SER A 136 -8.23 8.07 -11.24
N GLY A 137 -7.96 9.30 -10.81
CA GLY A 137 -8.83 10.02 -9.87
C GLY A 137 -8.67 9.59 -8.41
N LEU A 138 -7.82 8.60 -8.08
CA LEU A 138 -7.72 8.04 -6.73
C LEU A 138 -7.42 9.08 -5.65
N SER A 139 -6.42 9.93 -5.89
CA SER A 139 -6.05 10.98 -4.94
C SER A 139 -7.11 12.06 -4.87
N GLN A 140 -7.73 12.41 -6.01
CA GLN A 140 -8.79 13.40 -6.11
C GLN A 140 -10.03 12.96 -5.33
N GLU A 141 -10.43 11.69 -5.45
CA GLU A 141 -11.55 11.09 -4.73
C GLU A 141 -11.30 11.10 -3.22
N ALA A 142 -10.08 10.77 -2.79
CA ALA A 142 -9.73 10.73 -1.38
C ALA A 142 -9.53 12.13 -0.74
N LEU A 143 -8.94 13.08 -1.47
CA LEU A 143 -8.60 14.41 -0.96
C LEU A 143 -9.70 15.45 -1.14
N GLY A 144 -10.53 15.31 -2.18
CA GLY A 144 -11.37 16.39 -2.72
C GLY A 144 -10.65 17.13 -3.86
N PRO A 145 -11.19 17.15 -5.09
CA PRO A 145 -10.52 17.72 -6.26
C PRO A 145 -10.18 19.22 -6.10
N GLU A 146 -10.99 19.97 -5.37
CA GLU A 146 -10.81 21.41 -5.10
C GLU A 146 -9.56 21.72 -4.26
N ARG A 147 -9.05 20.73 -3.52
CA ARG A 147 -7.87 20.88 -2.67
C ARG A 147 -6.57 20.71 -3.46
N ILE A 148 -6.60 20.22 -4.70
CA ILE A 148 -5.39 19.97 -5.48
C ILE A 148 -5.08 21.18 -6.36
N VAL A 149 -3.89 21.77 -6.19
CA VAL A 149 -3.51 23.05 -6.82
C VAL A 149 -2.40 22.98 -7.85
N TYR A 150 -1.68 21.87 -7.89
CA TYR A 150 -0.55 21.72 -8.80
C TYR A 150 -0.41 20.28 -9.25
N GLU A 151 -0.15 20.13 -10.55
CA GLU A 151 0.09 18.87 -11.24
C GLU A 151 1.47 18.95 -11.89
N THR A 152 2.30 17.92 -11.67
CA THR A 152 3.53 17.72 -12.46
C THR A 152 3.53 16.32 -13.05
N ILE A 153 3.96 16.25 -14.31
CA ILE A 153 4.17 15.03 -15.11
C ILE A 153 5.64 14.63 -15.01
#